data_AF-Q8BQT4-F1
#
_entry.id   AF-Q8BQT4-F1
#
_cell.length_a   1.000
_cell.length_b   1.000
_cell.length_c   1.000
_cell.angle_alpha   90.00
_cell.angle_beta   90.00
_cell.angle_gamma   90.00
#
_symmetry.space_group_name_H-M   'P 1'
#
loop_
_entity.id
_entity.type
_entity.pdbx_description
1 polymer ?
#
loop_
_entity_poly.entity_id
_entity_poly.type
_entity_poly.pdbx_seq_one_letter_code
_entity_poly.pdbx_strand_id
1 'polypeptide(L)' 'MICLLGPSYREMYLAEQVTNNLKELTQQVTPGDVVSIHGVRKAMGISVPSPIVGNSFVDLTGECEEPKETSTAECGPDAS' A
#
# COMPACT_ATOMS: atom_id res chain seq x y z
N MET A 1 -22.26 -2.83 17.13
CA MET A 1 -22.62 -1.62 17.90
C MET A 1 -21.81 -0.48 17.31
N ILE A 2 -22.44 0.49 16.63
CA ILE A 2 -21.73 1.67 16.13
C ILE A 2 -21.96 2.80 17.14
N CYS A 3 -20.90 3.42 17.65
CA CYS A 3 -21.04 4.56 18.56
C CYS A 3 -21.67 5.72 17.79
N LEU A 4 -22.90 6.12 18.16
CA LEU A 4 -23.62 7.26 17.54
C LEU A 4 -23.14 8.62 18.10
N LEU A 5 -22.44 8.62 19.23
CA LEU A 5 -21.72 9.80 19.71
C LEU A 5 -20.28 9.77 19.18
N GLY A 6 -19.84 10.90 18.62
CA GLY A 6 -18.46 11.11 18.21
C GLY A 6 -17.48 11.06 19.40
N PRO A 7 -16.17 11.13 19.12
CA PRO A 7 -15.14 11.10 20.17
C PRO A 7 -15.30 12.27 21.13
N SER A 8 -14.93 12.04 22.39
CA SER A 8 -14.87 13.10 23.41
C SER A 8 -13.75 14.10 23.09
N TYR A 9 -13.85 15.31 23.67
CA TYR A 9 -12.80 16.33 23.55
C TYR A 9 -11.43 15.80 23.99
N ARG A 10 -11.39 15.00 25.07
CA ARG A 10 -10.15 14.39 25.57
C ARG A 10 -9.55 13.41 24.56
N GLU A 11 -10.36 12.57 23.94
CA GLU A 11 -9.90 11.62 22.90
C GLU A 11 -9.39 12.36 21.67
N MET A 12 -10.08 13.42 21.24
CA MET A 12 -9.65 14.26 20.14
C MET A 12 -8.30 14.93 20.42
N TYR A 13 -8.13 15.53 21.61
CA TYR A 13 -6.88 16.16 22.03
C TYR A 13 -5.71 15.16 22.07
N LEU A 14 -5.94 13.96 22.61
CA LEU A 14 -4.91 12.92 22.62
C LEU A 14 -4.55 12.46 21.20
N ALA A 15 -5.54 12.29 20.32
CA ALA A 15 -5.30 11.93 18.93
C ALA A 15 -4.47 12.99 18.21
N GLU A 16 -4.75 14.27 18.41
CA GLU A 16 -3.97 15.38 17.86
C GLU A 16 -2.51 15.34 18.36
N GLN A 17 -2.30 15.23 19.66
CA GLN A 17 -0.96 15.15 20.25
C GLN A 17 -0.16 13.97 19.69
N VAL A 18 -0.76 12.78 19.64
CA VAL A 18 -0.10 11.58 19.10
C VAL A 18 0.21 11.75 17.61
N THR A 19 -0.70 12.35 16.84
CA THR A 19 -0.53 12.58 15.41
C THR A 19 0.59 13.58 15.13
N ASN A 20 0.66 14.67 15.87
CA ASN A 20 1.72 15.67 15.73
C ASN A 20 3.09 15.07 16.08
N ASN A 21 3.18 14.33 17.19
CA ASN A 21 4.43 13.65 17.57
C ASN A 21 4.89 12.66 16.49
N LEU A 22 3.97 11.84 15.96
CA LEU A 22 4.31 10.88 14.91
C LEU A 22 4.80 11.60 13.64
N LYS A 23 4.10 12.66 13.22
CA LYS A 23 4.50 13.49 12.07
C LYS A 23 5.93 14.00 12.21
N GLU A 24 6.28 14.58 13.36
CA GLU A 24 7.63 15.11 13.61
C GLU A 24 8.69 14.00 13.61
N LEU A 25 8.39 12.84 14.17
CA LEU A 25 9.32 11.71 14.23
C LEU A 25 9.53 11.06 12.85
N THR A 26 8.53 11.09 11.98
CA THR A 26 8.56 10.34 10.71
C THR A 26 8.51 11.21 9.45
N GLN A 27 8.70 12.53 9.55
CA GLN A 27 8.59 13.44 8.40
C GLN A 27 9.65 13.25 7.31
N GLN A 28 10.81 12.68 7.65
CA GLN A 28 11.96 12.53 6.75
C GLN A 28 12.23 11.08 6.35
N VAL A 29 11.31 10.17 6.68
CA VAL A 29 11.41 8.76 6.32
C VAL A 29 10.27 8.41 5.39
N THR A 30 10.44 7.33 4.63
CA THR A 30 9.36 6.79 3.84
C THR A 30 8.39 6.04 4.76
N PRO A 31 7.09 5.94 4.43
CA PRO A 31 6.16 5.13 5.22
C PRO A 31 6.62 3.67 5.41
N GLY A 32 7.35 3.13 4.43
CA GLY A 32 7.92 1.78 4.48
C GLY A 32 9.01 1.57 5.54
N ASP A 33 9.64 2.65 6.02
CA ASP A 33 10.66 2.58 7.08
C ASP A 33 10.04 2.40 8.47
N VAL A 34 8.76 2.77 8.64
CA VAL A 34 8.04 2.74 9.93
C VAL A 34 7.03 1.60 9.98
N VAL A 35 6.43 1.25 8.84
CA VAL A 35 5.44 0.17 8.74
C VAL A 35 5.78 -0.76 7.58
N SER A 36 5.37 -2.03 7.69
CA SER A 36 5.57 -3.00 6.60
C SER A 36 4.77 -2.61 5.35
N ILE A 37 5.19 -3.12 4.18
CA ILE A 37 4.44 -2.97 2.91
C ILE A 37 2.98 -3.42 3.06
N HIS A 38 2.71 -4.44 3.89
CA HIS A 38 1.34 -4.84 4.20
C HIS A 38 0.57 -3.74 4.97
N GLY A 39 1.21 -3.11 5.96
CA GLY A 39 0.63 -1.98 6.69
C GLY A 39 0.33 -0.77 5.80
N VAL A 40 1.25 -0.42 4.90
CA VAL A 40 1.05 0.66 3.90
C VAL A 40 -0.16 0.36 3.01
N ARG A 41 -0.23 -0.84 2.44
CA ARG A 41 -1.36 -1.24 1.58
C ARG A 41 -2.68 -1.21 2.33
N LYS A 42 -2.71 -1.72 3.57
CA LYS A 42 -3.89 -1.70 4.42
C LYS A 42 -4.36 -0.27 4.71
N ALA A 43 -3.44 0.66 4.99
CA ALA A 43 -3.77 2.07 5.22
C ALA A 43 -4.31 2.76 3.95
N MET A 44 -3.84 2.36 2.77
CA MET A 44 -4.32 2.85 1.46
C MET A 44 -5.63 2.19 0.99
N GLY A 45 -6.21 1.28 1.78
CA GLY A 45 -7.38 0.51 1.35
C GLY A 45 -7.09 -0.52 0.24
N ILE A 46 -5.81 -0.81 -0.02
CA ILE A 46 -5.38 -1.76 -1.04
C ILE A 46 -5.44 -3.16 -0.44
N SER A 47 -6.34 -3.98 -0.98
CA SER A 47 -6.40 -5.41 -0.68
C SER A 47 -5.50 -6.16 -1.66
N VAL A 48 -4.57 -6.95 -1.15
CA VAL A 48 -3.81 -7.87 -1.99
C VAL A 48 -4.66 -9.13 -2.09
N PRO A 49 -5.09 -9.53 -3.30
CA PRO A 49 -5.73 -10.82 -3.44
C PRO A 49 -4.78 -11.89 -2.93
N SER A 50 -5.28 -12.77 -2.07
CA SER A 50 -4.56 -14.00 -1.75
C SER A 50 -4.23 -14.71 -3.07
N PRO A 51 -3.04 -15.31 -3.25
CA PRO A 51 -2.79 -16.21 -4.36
C PRO A 51 -3.68 -17.45 -4.16
N ILE A 52 -4.96 -17.31 -4.48
CA ILE A 52 -5.90 -18.41 -4.57
C ILE A 52 -5.62 -19.07 -5.91
N VAL A 53 -5.23 -20.33 -5.83
CA VAL A 53 -5.40 -21.29 -6.92
C VAL A 53 -6.89 -21.26 -7.29
N GLY A 54 -7.23 -20.50 -8.34
CA GLY A 54 -8.57 -20.50 -8.94
C GLY A 54 -9.51 -19.36 -8.52
N ASN A 55 -9.65 -18.41 -9.44
CA ASN A 55 -10.89 -17.70 -9.77
C ASN A 55 -11.47 -16.69 -8.75
N SER A 56 -11.14 -15.41 -8.95
CA SER A 56 -12.09 -14.31 -9.27
C SER A 56 -11.42 -12.94 -9.02
N PHE A 57 -10.32 -12.65 -9.72
CA PHE A 57 -9.80 -11.29 -9.75
C PHE A 57 -10.61 -10.51 -10.78
N VAL A 58 -11.42 -9.55 -10.35
CA VAL A 58 -12.04 -8.58 -11.26
C VAL A 58 -11.03 -7.48 -11.47
N ASP A 59 -10.36 -7.53 -12.61
CA ASP A 59 -9.43 -6.49 -13.06
C ASP A 59 -10.23 -5.23 -13.43
N LEU A 60 -10.06 -4.16 -12.65
CA LEU A 60 -10.68 -2.85 -12.89
C LEU A 60 -9.74 -1.91 -13.66
N THR A 61 -8.61 -2.40 -14.15
CA THR A 61 -7.58 -1.62 -14.87
C THR A 61 -7.86 -1.53 -16.38
N GLY A 62 -9.11 -1.76 -16.79
CA GLY A 62 -9.53 -1.72 -18.18
C GLY A 62 -9.41 -0.34 -18.82
N GLU A 63 -8.43 -0.23 -19.71
CA GLU A 63 -8.27 0.72 -20.83
C GLU A 63 -7.47 2.00 -20.55
N CYS A 64 -6.15 1.94 -20.83
CA CYS A 64 -5.46 2.82 -21.77
C CYS A 64 -4.31 2.01 -22.41
N GLU A 65 -4.37 1.92 -23.74
CA GLU A 65 -3.66 1.04 -24.69
C GLU A 65 -2.14 0.83 -24.51
N GLU A 66 -1.69 -0.40 -24.79
CA GLU A 66 -0.34 -0.71 -25.26
C GLU A 66 -0.24 -0.32 -26.75
N PRO A 67 0.91 0.18 -27.23
CA PRO A 67 1.69 -0.76 -28.06
C PRO A 67 3.22 -0.59 -27.96
N LYS A 68 3.90 -1.75 -28.02
CA LYS A 68 5.00 -2.06 -28.97
C LYS A 68 6.35 -2.44 -28.34
N GLU A 69 6.58 -3.74 -28.39
CA GLU A 69 7.84 -4.46 -28.62
C GLU A 69 9.16 -3.72 -28.38
N THR A 70 9.92 -4.22 -27.41
CA THR A 70 11.39 -4.22 -27.47
C THR A 70 11.90 -5.63 -27.24
N SER A 71 12.37 -6.24 -28.34
CA SER A 71 13.14 -7.49 -28.31
C SER A 71 14.34 -7.32 -27.38
N THR A 72 14.40 -8.11 -26.32
CA THR A 72 15.65 -8.27 -25.55
C THR A 72 16.21 -9.64 -25.93
N ALA A 73 17.32 -9.61 -26.67
CA ALA A 73 18.06 -10.80 -27.06
C ALA A 73 18.52 -11.57 -25.81
N GLU A 74 18.33 -12.88 -25.88
CA GLU A 74 18.72 -13.87 -24.89
C GLU A 74 20.24 -13.82 -24.62
N CYS A 75 20.61 -13.68 -23.35
CA CYS A 75 21.96 -13.86 -22.86
C CYS A 75 22.14 -15.35 -22.54
N GLY A 76 23.06 -16.03 -23.25
CA GLY A 76 23.50 -17.38 -22.91
C GLY A 76 24.94 -17.35 -22.35
N PRO A 77 25.20 -17.94 -21.18
CA PRO A 77 26.55 -18.30 -20.77
C PRO A 77 26.83 -19.77 -21.14
N ASP A 78 27.95 -20.08 -21.78
CA ASP A 78 28.97 -21.04 -21.29
C ASP A 78 30.09 -21.37 -22.30
N ALA A 79 31.27 -21.65 -21.74
CA ALA A 79 32.36 -22.52 -22.19
C ALA A 79 33.01 -22.34 -23.58
N SER A 80 34.21 -21.73 -23.61
CA SER A 80 35.53 -22.41 -23.72
C SER A 80 36.68 -21.43 -23.95
#